data_AF-A0A2D4YD23-F1
#
_entry.id   AF-A0A2D4YD23-F1
#
_cell.length_a   1.000
_cell.length_b   1.000
_cell.length_c   1.000
_cell.angle_alpha   90.00
_cell.angle_beta   90.00
_cell.angle_gamma   90.00
#
_symmetry.space_group_name_H-M   'P 1'
#
loop_
_entity.id
_entity.type
_entity.pdbx_description
1 polymer ?
#
loop_
_entity_poly.entity_id
_entity_poly.type
_entity_poly.pdbx_seq_one_letter_code
_entity_poly.pdbx_strand_id
1 'polypeptide(L)'
;MKFLLSLFTLLTLTGSCNSAKETLTEQKKSMEQFNLSGTYAINQFESKDVTPKNLTITFNDSTNQVSGFSGCNTFFGNYTVNENTLKFGPIASSKKYCGGERSNFEKAFLNAISTVNSFVVKNDSITFLNEDTEVFTATKSEASRPGKSEVVQDNYKKFAVIYETSTRGSFEHIEVSKAEIKISKDRSLKNIETYECNPQDWKALNELLSNAVVENLDLLKAPTDKRLYDGAAHATLSVIKGDVVMMTPTFDHGTPPKEIESIVNKILSMAEIATKQ
;
A
#
# COMPACT_ATOMS: atom_id res chain seq x y z
N MET A 1 77.92 -26.91 51.83
CA MET A 1 77.94 -25.52 52.32
C MET A 1 76.63 -24.84 51.92
N LYS A 2 75.99 -24.21 52.91
CA LYS A 2 75.05 -23.07 52.84
C LYS A 2 73.69 -23.20 52.11
N PHE A 3 72.67 -22.97 52.93
CA PHE A 3 71.29 -22.52 52.69
C PHE A 3 71.11 -21.44 51.61
N LEU A 4 69.94 -21.42 50.95
CA LEU A 4 68.88 -20.38 51.01
C LEU A 4 67.76 -20.75 50.00
N LEU A 5 66.52 -21.06 50.44
CA LEU A 5 65.36 -20.16 50.55
C LEU A 5 64.99 -19.42 49.24
N SER A 6 63.93 -19.85 48.55
CA SER A 6 62.72 -19.02 48.42
C SER A 6 61.57 -19.77 47.72
N LEU A 7 60.41 -19.57 48.33
CA LEU A 7 59.06 -20.02 48.04
C LEU A 7 58.50 -19.28 46.80
N PHE A 8 57.95 -20.01 45.83
CA PHE A 8 56.78 -19.54 45.08
C PHE A 8 56.01 -20.76 44.55
N THR A 9 55.01 -21.16 45.32
CA THR A 9 53.90 -21.99 44.84
C THR A 9 53.10 -21.19 43.82
N LEU A 10 53.12 -21.62 42.56
CA LEU A 10 52.02 -21.35 41.65
C LEU A 10 51.62 -22.66 40.97
N LEU A 11 50.42 -23.09 41.34
CA LEU A 11 49.75 -24.32 40.96
C LEU A 11 49.46 -24.31 39.45
N THR A 12 50.25 -25.04 38.65
CA THR A 12 49.96 -25.26 37.22
C THR A 12 49.10 -26.51 37.06
N LEU A 13 47.79 -26.32 37.02
CA LEU A 13 46.83 -27.30 36.53
C LEU A 13 45.99 -26.67 35.42
N THR A 14 46.46 -26.84 34.18
CA THR A 14 45.57 -26.91 33.00
C THR A 14 46.11 -27.98 32.05
N GLY A 15 45.85 -29.23 32.41
CA GLY A 15 45.75 -30.28 31.40
C GLY A 15 44.42 -30.13 30.67
N SER A 16 44.46 -29.88 29.37
CA SER A 16 43.71 -30.66 28.37
C SER A 16 43.99 -30.08 26.98
N CYS A 17 44.91 -30.74 26.27
CA CYS A 17 44.93 -30.73 24.82
C CYS A 17 43.74 -31.56 24.34
N ASN A 18 42.67 -30.90 23.89
CA ASN A 18 41.72 -31.48 22.95
C ASN A 18 41.22 -30.37 22.01
N SER A 19 42.17 -29.74 21.29
CA SER A 19 41.85 -29.00 20.08
C SER A 19 41.28 -29.97 19.04
N ALA A 20 40.25 -29.52 18.34
CA ALA A 20 39.54 -30.20 17.26
C ALA A 20 38.44 -31.20 17.69
N LYS A 21 37.48 -30.74 18.50
CA LYS A 21 36.09 -31.23 18.38
C LYS A 21 35.03 -30.30 18.99
N GLU A 22 35.08 -29.02 18.68
CA GLU A 22 33.99 -28.10 19.07
C GLU A 22 33.99 -26.84 18.19
N THR A 23 33.75 -26.99 16.89
CA THR A 23 33.48 -25.85 15.97
C THR A 23 32.94 -26.32 14.61
N LEU A 24 31.88 -27.13 14.58
CA LEU A 24 31.16 -27.42 13.32
C LEU A 24 29.64 -27.29 13.43
N THR A 25 29.13 -26.63 14.49
CA THR A 25 27.69 -26.40 14.65
C THR A 25 27.34 -25.01 15.19
N GLU A 26 28.21 -24.01 14.98
CA GLU A 26 27.91 -22.59 15.29
C GLU A 26 28.45 -21.60 14.25
N GLN A 27 28.57 -22.02 12.99
CA GLN A 27 28.69 -21.08 11.85
C GLN A 27 27.66 -21.40 10.77
N LYS A 28 26.41 -21.58 11.20
CA LYS A 28 25.23 -21.37 10.37
C LYS A 28 24.38 -20.27 11.02
N LYS A 29 25.02 -19.14 11.34
CA LYS A 29 24.30 -17.90 11.66
C LYS A 29 23.71 -17.42 10.35
N SER A 30 22.42 -17.75 10.20
CA SER A 30 21.48 -17.24 9.22
C SER A 30 21.96 -15.97 8.52
N MET A 31 22.43 -16.14 7.28
CA MET A 31 22.31 -15.11 6.27
C MET A 31 20.81 -14.84 6.17
N GLU A 32 20.33 -13.77 6.79
CA GLU A 32 18.96 -13.33 6.54
C GLU A 32 18.89 -13.04 5.05
N GLN A 33 18.16 -13.87 4.33
CA GLN A 33 17.87 -13.66 2.93
C GLN A 33 17.11 -12.34 2.83
N PHE A 34 17.81 -11.29 2.42
CA PHE A 34 17.19 -9.97 2.34
C PHE A 34 16.11 -10.00 1.27
N ASN A 35 14.86 -9.95 1.71
CA ASN A 35 13.73 -9.89 0.80
C ASN A 35 13.56 -8.44 0.32
N LEU A 36 13.86 -8.21 -0.95
CA LEU A 36 13.68 -6.92 -1.63
C LEU A 36 12.19 -6.58 -1.84
N SER A 37 11.27 -7.52 -1.54
CA SER A 37 9.82 -7.32 -1.66
C SER A 37 9.33 -6.18 -0.78
N GLY A 38 8.49 -5.33 -1.38
CA GLY A 38 7.92 -4.16 -0.72
C GLY A 38 8.04 -2.89 -1.57
N THR A 39 7.54 -1.80 -1.02
CA THR A 39 7.56 -0.48 -1.63
C THR A 39 8.59 0.40 -0.96
N TYR A 40 9.32 1.18 -1.76
CA TYR A 40 10.41 2.04 -1.34
C TYR A 40 10.18 3.45 -1.89
N ALA A 41 10.49 4.44 -1.05
CA ALA A 41 10.56 5.84 -1.48
C ALA A 41 11.99 6.13 -1.93
N ILE A 42 12.15 6.69 -3.13
CA ILE A 42 13.47 7.06 -3.64
C ILE A 42 13.74 8.49 -3.21
N ASN A 43 14.70 8.63 -2.29
CA ASN A 43 15.04 9.90 -1.66
C ASN A 43 16.22 10.57 -2.36
N GLN A 44 17.13 9.78 -2.93
CA GLN A 44 18.29 10.28 -3.65
C GLN A 44 18.41 9.65 -5.03
N PHE A 45 18.77 10.45 -6.03
CA PHE A 45 19.07 10.04 -7.40
C PHE A 45 20.29 10.81 -7.89
N GLU A 46 21.34 10.10 -8.32
CA GLU A 46 22.64 10.70 -8.69
C GLU A 46 23.17 11.70 -7.63
N SER A 47 23.12 11.29 -6.36
CA SER A 47 23.54 12.09 -5.19
C SER A 47 22.76 13.39 -4.96
N LYS A 48 21.63 13.59 -5.65
CA LYS A 48 20.71 14.73 -5.45
C LYS A 48 19.46 14.30 -4.69
N ASP A 49 18.98 15.16 -3.79
CA ASP A 49 17.70 14.95 -3.13
C ASP A 49 16.55 15.04 -4.16
N VAL A 50 15.74 13.99 -4.21
CA VAL A 50 14.56 13.87 -5.08
C VAL A 50 13.28 13.60 -4.31
N THR A 51 13.32 13.69 -2.97
CA THR A 51 12.15 13.56 -2.09
C THR A 51 10.94 14.38 -2.57
N PRO A 52 11.07 15.65 -3.00
CA PRO A 52 9.92 16.44 -3.48
C PRO A 52 9.23 15.89 -4.73
N LYS A 53 9.88 14.99 -5.48
CA LYS A 53 9.35 14.37 -6.71
C LYS A 53 8.49 13.14 -6.42
N ASN A 54 8.45 12.67 -5.17
CA ASN A 54 7.64 11.54 -4.69
C ASN A 54 7.85 10.25 -5.50
N LEU A 55 9.10 9.96 -5.85
CA LEU A 55 9.46 8.78 -6.64
C LEU A 55 9.28 7.51 -5.80
N THR A 56 8.79 6.46 -6.43
CA THR A 56 8.57 5.16 -5.78
C THR A 56 9.06 4.01 -6.62
N ILE A 57 9.44 2.93 -5.96
CA ILE A 57 9.72 1.63 -6.58
C ILE A 57 9.17 0.52 -5.68
N THR A 58 8.49 -0.44 -6.28
CA THR A 58 7.83 -1.56 -5.61
C THR A 58 8.28 -2.85 -6.27
N PHE A 59 8.79 -3.77 -5.46
CA PHE A 59 9.17 -5.11 -5.88
C PHE A 59 8.14 -6.11 -5.38
N ASN A 60 7.62 -6.92 -6.29
CA ASN A 60 6.74 -8.06 -5.98
C ASN A 60 7.54 -9.35 -6.24
N ASP A 61 7.88 -10.06 -5.17
CA ASP A 61 8.60 -11.34 -5.23
C ASP A 61 7.73 -12.51 -5.72
N SER A 62 6.43 -12.46 -5.48
CA SER A 62 5.48 -13.49 -5.94
C SER A 62 5.33 -13.51 -7.46
N THR A 63 5.48 -12.35 -8.13
CA THR A 63 5.36 -12.22 -9.59
C THR A 63 6.67 -11.87 -10.30
N ASN A 64 7.76 -11.62 -9.57
CA ASN A 64 9.03 -11.09 -10.08
C ASN A 64 8.87 -9.78 -10.87
N GLN A 65 7.91 -8.95 -10.47
CA GLN A 65 7.61 -7.68 -11.12
C GLN A 65 8.10 -6.49 -10.31
N VAL A 66 8.61 -5.50 -11.01
CA VAL A 66 8.89 -4.17 -10.46
C VAL A 66 7.86 -3.19 -11.01
N SER A 67 7.44 -2.24 -10.19
CA SER A 67 6.61 -1.11 -10.61
C SER A 67 6.97 0.13 -9.82
N GLY A 68 6.52 1.30 -10.23
CA GLY A 68 6.77 2.52 -9.47
C GLY A 68 6.32 3.79 -10.17
N PHE A 69 6.64 4.92 -9.55
CA PHE A 69 6.37 6.24 -10.09
C PHE A 69 7.69 6.98 -10.40
N SER A 70 7.87 7.37 -11.66
CA SER A 70 9.09 8.02 -12.19
C SER A 70 9.05 9.55 -12.10
N GLY A 71 8.10 10.09 -11.33
CA GLY A 71 7.92 11.53 -11.17
C GLY A 71 6.89 12.12 -12.13
N CYS A 72 6.62 11.51 -13.28
CA CYS A 72 5.54 11.90 -14.20
C CYS A 72 4.56 10.76 -14.48
N ASN A 73 5.10 9.59 -14.81
CA ASN A 73 4.33 8.40 -15.16
C ASN A 73 4.59 7.26 -14.19
N THR A 74 3.75 6.24 -14.29
CA THR A 74 4.01 4.94 -13.69
C THR A 74 4.84 4.09 -14.63
N PHE A 75 5.82 3.39 -14.07
CA PHE A 75 6.64 2.41 -14.78
C PHE A 75 6.44 1.01 -14.23
N PHE A 76 6.73 0.01 -15.04
CA PHE A 76 6.64 -1.40 -14.68
C PHE A 76 7.58 -2.25 -15.53
N GLY A 77 7.98 -3.39 -14.99
CA GLY A 77 8.87 -4.34 -15.66
C GLY A 77 9.04 -5.60 -14.82
N ASN A 78 9.96 -6.45 -15.24
CA ASN A 78 10.36 -7.62 -14.46
C ASN A 78 11.74 -7.39 -13.84
N TYR A 79 12.06 -8.13 -12.79
CA TYR A 79 13.41 -8.14 -12.22
C TYR A 79 13.83 -9.55 -11.83
N THR A 80 15.14 -9.76 -11.74
CA THR A 80 15.73 -10.97 -11.17
C THR A 80 16.70 -10.58 -10.07
N VAL A 81 16.62 -11.25 -8.93
CA VAL A 81 17.51 -11.05 -7.79
C VAL A 81 18.24 -12.35 -7.45
N ASN A 82 19.56 -12.28 -7.31
CA ASN A 82 20.39 -13.38 -6.82
C ASN A 82 21.39 -12.80 -5.82
N GLU A 83 21.20 -13.10 -4.53
CA GLU A 83 21.96 -12.49 -3.43
C GLU A 83 21.90 -10.95 -3.51
N ASN A 84 23.01 -10.29 -3.82
CA ASN A 84 23.12 -8.83 -3.98
C ASN A 84 23.09 -8.37 -5.45
N THR A 85 22.98 -9.29 -6.39
CA THR A 85 22.86 -8.98 -7.83
C THR A 85 21.40 -8.74 -8.18
N LEU A 86 21.10 -7.58 -8.76
CA LEU A 86 19.77 -7.21 -9.23
C LEU A 86 19.85 -6.86 -10.71
N LYS A 87 18.97 -7.45 -11.53
CA LYS A 87 18.84 -7.06 -12.93
C LYS A 87 17.39 -6.73 -13.24
N PHE A 88 17.18 -5.57 -13.83
CA PHE A 88 15.89 -5.21 -14.41
C PHE A 88 15.79 -5.76 -15.83
N GLY A 89 14.63 -6.34 -16.15
CA GLY A 89 14.23 -6.60 -17.52
C GLY A 89 13.80 -5.31 -18.23
N PRO A 90 13.18 -5.42 -19.42
CA PRO A 90 12.63 -4.25 -20.11
C PRO A 90 11.64 -3.49 -19.21
N ILE A 91 11.89 -2.19 -19.02
CA ILE A 91 11.00 -1.29 -18.29
C ILE A 91 10.09 -0.56 -19.28
N ALA A 92 8.79 -0.65 -19.05
CA ALA A 92 7.76 0.12 -19.72
C ALA A 92 7.28 1.26 -18.82
N SER A 93 6.80 2.35 -19.42
CA SER A 93 6.18 3.48 -18.72
C SER A 93 4.89 3.90 -19.43
N SER A 94 3.92 4.39 -18.66
CA SER A 94 2.74 5.05 -19.24
C SER A 94 3.14 6.35 -19.97
N LYS A 95 2.27 6.85 -20.85
CA LYS A 95 2.56 8.01 -21.72
C LYS A 95 1.70 9.23 -21.39
N LYS A 96 1.58 9.59 -20.11
CA LYS A 96 1.01 10.87 -19.68
C LYS A 96 2.00 11.98 -19.98
N TYR A 97 1.48 13.09 -20.52
CA TYR A 97 2.27 14.29 -20.75
C TYR A 97 2.33 15.14 -19.47
N CYS A 98 3.55 15.44 -18.99
CA CYS A 98 3.77 16.36 -17.87
C CYS A 98 4.55 17.65 -18.24
N GLY A 99 4.98 17.77 -19.50
CA GLY A 99 5.75 18.92 -20.00
C GLY A 99 7.16 19.07 -19.42
N GLY A 100 7.93 19.97 -20.05
CA GLY A 100 9.16 20.59 -19.53
C GLY A 100 10.19 19.67 -18.86
N GLU A 101 10.76 20.15 -17.76
CA GLU A 101 11.81 19.48 -16.97
C GLU A 101 11.35 18.15 -16.37
N ARG A 102 10.05 18.02 -16.06
CA ARG A 102 9.48 16.82 -15.42
C ARG A 102 9.55 15.61 -16.36
N SER A 103 9.31 15.82 -17.65
CA SER A 103 9.42 14.77 -18.67
C SER A 103 10.88 14.40 -18.97
N ASN A 104 11.79 15.37 -18.93
CA ASN A 104 13.24 15.11 -19.10
C ASN A 104 13.81 14.34 -17.90
N PHE A 105 13.38 14.71 -16.70
CA PHE A 105 13.75 14.01 -15.47
C PHE A 105 13.30 12.54 -15.51
N GLU A 106 12.04 12.28 -15.88
CA GLU A 106 11.53 10.90 -16.00
C GLU A 106 12.41 10.07 -16.95
N LYS A 107 12.76 10.60 -18.12
CA LYS A 107 13.59 9.88 -19.10
C LYS A 107 14.96 9.55 -18.53
N ALA A 108 15.61 10.52 -17.89
CA ALA A 108 16.91 10.31 -17.25
C ALA A 108 16.82 9.23 -16.16
N PHE A 109 15.79 9.30 -15.33
CA PHE A 109 15.56 8.35 -14.25
C PHE A 109 15.30 6.92 -14.76
N LEU A 110 14.43 6.73 -15.76
CA LEU A 110 14.14 5.42 -16.33
C LEU A 110 15.36 4.80 -17.05
N ASN A 111 16.17 5.63 -17.71
CA ASN A 111 17.44 5.19 -18.30
C ASN A 111 18.45 4.78 -17.22
N ALA A 112 18.46 5.44 -16.08
CA ALA A 112 19.39 5.14 -15.00
C ALA A 112 19.00 3.84 -14.26
N ILE A 113 17.70 3.62 -13.98
CA ILE A 113 17.22 2.38 -13.34
C ILE A 113 17.67 1.15 -14.14
N SER A 114 17.61 1.20 -15.47
CA SER A 114 17.99 0.05 -16.32
C SER A 114 19.49 -0.29 -16.28
N THR A 115 20.33 0.58 -15.71
CA THR A 115 21.77 0.30 -15.54
C THR A 115 22.11 -0.35 -14.20
N VAL A 116 21.17 -0.39 -13.25
CA VAL A 116 21.38 -1.02 -11.94
C VAL A 116 21.70 -2.50 -12.11
N ASN A 117 22.79 -2.94 -11.46
CA ASN A 117 23.26 -4.33 -11.48
C ASN A 117 23.43 -4.94 -10.08
N SER A 118 23.44 -4.12 -9.02
CA SER A 118 23.59 -4.58 -7.64
C SER A 118 22.92 -3.63 -6.64
N PHE A 119 22.80 -4.08 -5.40
CA PHE A 119 22.29 -3.27 -4.30
C PHE A 119 22.98 -3.59 -2.98
N VAL A 120 23.07 -2.58 -2.12
CA VAL A 120 23.61 -2.67 -0.77
C VAL A 120 22.57 -2.17 0.22
N VAL A 121 22.34 -2.97 1.25
CA VAL A 121 21.41 -2.64 2.34
C VAL A 121 22.22 -2.15 3.54
N LYS A 122 21.86 -0.99 4.08
CA LYS A 122 22.43 -0.45 5.32
C LYS A 122 21.32 0.17 6.16
N ASN A 123 21.11 -0.34 7.37
CA ASN A 123 20.00 0.04 8.24
C ASN A 123 18.67 -0.09 7.47
N ASP A 124 17.90 1.00 7.33
CA ASP A 124 16.60 1.03 6.64
C ASP A 124 16.68 1.55 5.20
N SER A 125 17.91 1.73 4.67
CA SER A 125 18.19 2.23 3.33
C SER A 125 18.75 1.14 2.42
N ILE A 126 18.29 1.16 1.18
CA ILE A 126 18.84 0.38 0.07
C ILE A 126 19.46 1.35 -0.93
N THR A 127 20.75 1.16 -1.20
CA THR A 127 21.46 1.86 -2.26
C THR A 127 21.58 0.94 -3.46
N PHE A 128 21.09 1.41 -4.60
CA PHE A 128 21.15 0.69 -5.88
C PHE A 128 22.32 1.22 -6.69
N LEU A 129 23.11 0.28 -7.22
CA LEU A 129 24.42 0.56 -7.80
C LEU A 129 24.48 0.06 -9.23
N ASN A 130 25.27 0.77 -10.04
CA ASN A 130 25.84 0.26 -11.28
C ASN A 130 27.33 0.13 -11.05
N GLU A 131 27.80 -1.11 -10.87
CA GLU A 131 29.15 -1.41 -10.42
C GLU A 131 29.38 -0.78 -9.03
N ASP A 132 30.31 0.15 -8.89
CA ASP A 132 30.56 0.88 -7.63
C ASP A 132 29.91 2.27 -7.59
N THR A 133 29.16 2.64 -8.64
CA THR A 133 28.53 3.97 -8.75
C THR A 133 27.10 3.93 -8.22
N GLU A 134 26.78 4.84 -7.29
CA GLU A 134 25.42 5.04 -6.81
C GLU A 134 24.50 5.58 -7.91
N VAL A 135 23.43 4.84 -8.18
CA VAL A 135 22.36 5.27 -9.10
C VAL A 135 21.27 5.99 -8.29
N PHE A 136 20.71 5.30 -7.30
CA PHE A 136 19.71 5.88 -6.40
C PHE A 136 19.71 5.20 -5.04
N THR A 137 19.29 5.94 -4.02
CA THR A 137 19.07 5.41 -2.67
C THR A 137 17.59 5.52 -2.32
N ALA A 138 17.04 4.41 -1.83
CA ALA A 138 15.65 4.28 -1.45
C ALA A 138 15.55 3.77 -0.02
N THR A 139 14.66 4.33 0.78
CA THR A 139 14.39 3.78 2.11
C THR A 139 13.20 2.85 2.04
N LYS A 140 13.26 1.75 2.81
CA LYS A 140 12.08 0.92 3.00
C LYS A 140 11.01 1.84 3.56
N SER A 141 9.94 1.95 2.81
CA SER A 141 8.75 2.57 3.31
C SER A 141 8.30 1.59 4.41
N GLU A 142 8.44 1.91 5.71
CA GLU A 142 7.80 1.15 6.81
C GLU A 142 6.25 1.34 6.76
N ALA A 143 5.76 1.26 5.52
CA ALA A 143 4.71 2.01 4.83
C ALA A 143 4.72 3.55 5.03
N SER A 144 5.11 4.32 4.02
CA SER A 144 5.15 5.80 4.03
C SER A 144 5.50 6.40 2.65
N ARG A 145 4.56 6.56 1.71
CA ARG A 145 3.72 7.77 1.51
C ARG A 145 4.30 9.05 2.15
N PRO A 146 4.35 10.18 1.40
CA PRO A 146 4.91 11.45 1.88
C PRO A 146 4.20 11.92 3.15
N GLY A 147 4.97 12.59 4.01
CA GLY A 147 4.58 13.08 5.33
C GLY A 147 3.15 13.59 5.41
N LYS A 148 2.33 12.79 6.08
CA LYS A 148 0.95 13.07 6.46
C LYS A 148 0.75 12.37 7.81
N SER A 149 1.44 12.85 8.84
CA SER A 149 1.15 12.45 10.23
C SER A 149 -0.30 12.76 10.63
N GLU A 150 -1.02 13.51 9.79
CA GLU A 150 -2.47 13.73 9.91
C GLU A 150 -3.30 12.97 8.87
N VAL A 151 -2.73 12.41 7.77
CA VAL A 151 -3.55 11.79 6.69
C VAL A 151 -3.13 10.37 6.29
N VAL A 152 -2.03 9.83 6.82
CA VAL A 152 -1.73 8.38 6.72
C VAL A 152 -2.55 7.59 7.74
N GLN A 153 -2.84 8.16 8.92
CA GLN A 153 -3.88 7.62 9.80
C GLN A 153 -5.24 7.60 9.10
N ASP A 154 -5.60 8.64 8.34
CA ASP A 154 -6.89 8.71 7.68
C ASP A 154 -7.07 7.75 6.50
N ASN A 155 -5.99 7.34 5.80
CA ASN A 155 -6.13 6.37 4.70
C ASN A 155 -6.20 4.93 5.19
N TYR A 156 -5.45 4.54 6.23
CA TYR A 156 -5.58 3.20 6.84
C TYR A 156 -6.80 3.09 7.78
N LYS A 157 -7.33 4.23 8.25
CA LYS A 157 -8.67 4.36 8.87
C LYS A 157 -9.74 4.77 7.86
N LYS A 158 -9.47 4.78 6.55
CA LYS A 158 -10.48 5.12 5.55
C LYS A 158 -11.47 3.98 5.50
N PHE A 159 -12.48 4.13 6.35
CA PHE A 159 -13.69 3.37 6.33
C PHE A 159 -14.76 4.29 5.78
N ALA A 160 -15.20 3.99 4.57
CA ALA A 160 -16.27 4.72 3.93
C ALA A 160 -17.20 3.74 3.24
N VAL A 161 -18.47 4.09 3.22
CA VAL A 161 -19.52 3.30 2.59
C VAL A 161 -20.14 4.17 1.52
N ILE A 162 -20.15 3.68 0.29
CA ILE A 162 -20.64 4.41 -0.86
C ILE A 162 -21.91 3.72 -1.35
N TYR A 163 -22.98 4.48 -1.45
CA TYR A 163 -24.19 4.08 -2.16
C TYR A 163 -24.35 4.97 -3.39
N GLU A 164 -24.35 4.35 -4.57
CA GLU A 164 -24.54 5.06 -5.84
C GLU A 164 -25.80 4.57 -6.53
N THR A 165 -26.53 5.51 -7.12
CA THR A 165 -27.65 5.21 -8.01
C THR A 165 -27.50 5.93 -9.33
N SER A 166 -27.93 5.29 -10.42
CA SER A 166 -27.94 5.94 -11.73
C SER A 166 -29.03 5.41 -12.65
N THR A 167 -29.55 6.31 -13.48
CA THR A 167 -30.41 6.01 -14.63
C THR A 167 -29.77 6.60 -15.89
N ARG A 168 -30.51 6.78 -16.98
CA ARG A 168 -30.05 7.58 -18.13
C ARG A 168 -30.02 9.08 -17.84
N GLY A 169 -30.90 9.58 -16.97
CA GLY A 169 -31.10 11.01 -16.71
C GLY A 169 -30.71 11.49 -15.32
N SER A 170 -30.50 10.58 -14.37
CA SER A 170 -30.16 10.89 -12.98
C SER A 170 -28.94 10.13 -12.49
N PHE A 171 -28.23 10.73 -11.54
CA PHE A 171 -27.13 10.13 -10.81
C PHE A 171 -27.18 10.63 -9.37
N GLU A 172 -26.85 9.77 -8.44
CA GLU A 172 -26.67 10.13 -7.05
C GLU A 172 -25.52 9.31 -6.46
N HIS A 173 -24.63 9.98 -5.76
CA HIS A 173 -23.51 9.39 -5.03
C HIS A 173 -23.62 9.83 -3.57
N ILE A 174 -23.65 8.87 -2.66
CA ILE A 174 -23.67 9.08 -1.21
C ILE A 174 -22.47 8.36 -0.62
N GLU A 175 -21.46 9.10 -0.14
CA GLU A 175 -20.31 8.55 0.58
C GLU A 175 -20.43 8.90 2.07
N VAL A 176 -20.58 7.88 2.92
CA VAL A 176 -20.67 8.02 4.37
C VAL A 176 -19.34 7.58 4.99
N SER A 177 -18.74 8.47 5.79
CA SER A 177 -17.54 8.20 6.58
C SER A 177 -17.77 8.57 8.05
N LYS A 178 -16.78 8.33 8.91
CA LYS A 178 -16.87 8.66 10.35
C LYS A 178 -17.16 10.13 10.62
N ALA A 179 -16.59 11.03 9.82
CA ALA A 179 -16.65 12.47 10.07
C ALA A 179 -17.71 13.17 9.22
N GLU A 180 -17.96 12.67 8.01
CA GLU A 180 -18.72 13.40 6.99
C GLU A 180 -19.56 12.48 6.12
N ILE A 181 -20.67 13.03 5.62
CA ILE A 181 -21.53 12.48 4.57
C ILE A 181 -21.36 13.39 3.34
N LYS A 182 -20.94 12.81 2.21
CA LYS A 182 -20.80 13.50 0.94
C LYS A 182 -21.88 13.06 -0.02
N ILE A 183 -22.55 14.02 -0.63
CA ILE A 183 -23.62 13.78 -1.59
C ILE A 183 -23.31 14.52 -2.89
N SER A 184 -23.44 13.82 -4.03
CA SER A 184 -23.32 14.44 -5.34
C SER A 184 -24.39 13.91 -6.29
N LYS A 185 -25.02 14.82 -7.03
CA LYS A 185 -25.88 14.49 -8.17
C LYS A 185 -25.18 14.67 -9.52
N ASP A 186 -23.90 15.04 -9.48
CA ASP A 186 -23.05 15.19 -10.66
C ASP A 186 -22.19 13.93 -10.84
N ARG A 187 -22.33 13.28 -12.00
CA ARG A 187 -21.54 12.10 -12.37
C ARG A 187 -20.04 12.33 -12.39
N SER A 188 -19.62 13.59 -12.58
CA SER A 188 -18.19 13.93 -12.58
C SER A 188 -17.63 14.12 -11.17
N LEU A 189 -18.48 14.07 -10.13
CA LEU A 189 -18.16 14.29 -8.73
C LEU A 189 -17.41 15.62 -8.49
N LYS A 190 -17.63 16.62 -9.34
CA LYS A 190 -17.04 17.96 -9.16
C LYS A 190 -17.85 18.80 -8.18
N ASN A 191 -19.16 18.57 -8.17
CA ASN A 191 -20.09 19.25 -7.26
C ASN A 191 -20.48 18.27 -6.14
N ILE A 192 -19.83 18.41 -4.98
CA ILE A 192 -20.09 17.56 -3.81
C ILE A 192 -20.57 18.45 -2.67
N GLU A 193 -21.75 18.13 -2.15
CA GLU A 193 -22.28 18.69 -0.89
C GLU A 193 -21.74 17.83 0.25
N THR A 194 -21.20 18.47 1.29
CA THR A 194 -20.58 17.78 2.44
C THR A 194 -21.30 18.18 3.71
N TYR A 195 -21.67 17.19 4.51
CA TYR A 195 -22.40 17.33 5.76
C TYR A 195 -21.65 16.62 6.89
N GLU A 196 -21.86 17.05 8.13
CA GLU A 196 -21.29 16.36 9.30
C GLU A 196 -21.99 15.02 9.53
N CYS A 197 -21.22 13.96 9.81
CA CYS A 197 -21.79 12.66 10.15
C CYS A 197 -22.12 12.58 11.64
N ASN A 198 -23.38 12.32 11.98
CA ASN A 198 -23.78 12.07 13.37
C ASN A 198 -23.06 10.81 13.92
N PRO A 199 -22.35 10.91 15.07
CA PRO A 199 -21.62 9.78 15.64
C PRO A 199 -22.47 8.54 15.99
N GLN A 200 -23.73 8.73 16.39
CA GLN A 200 -24.64 7.62 16.70
C GLN A 200 -25.09 6.90 15.43
N ASP A 201 -25.36 7.65 14.36
CA ASP A 201 -25.71 7.07 13.08
C ASP A 201 -24.54 6.31 12.47
N TRP A 202 -23.33 6.86 12.56
CA TRP A 202 -22.11 6.18 12.17
C TRP A 202 -21.89 4.87 12.94
N LYS A 203 -22.10 4.89 14.27
CA LYS A 203 -22.00 3.68 15.10
C LYS A 203 -23.00 2.61 14.64
N ALA A 204 -24.27 2.97 14.46
CA ALA A 204 -25.31 2.05 14.02
C ALA A 204 -25.01 1.48 12.62
N LEU A 205 -24.51 2.31 11.69
CA LEU A 205 -24.11 1.83 10.36
C LEU A 205 -22.93 0.84 10.44
N ASN A 206 -21.92 1.12 11.26
CA ASN A 206 -20.78 0.22 11.47
C ASN A 206 -21.17 -1.13 12.06
N GLU A 207 -22.14 -1.15 12.99
CA GLU A 207 -22.65 -2.40 13.58
C GLU A 207 -23.33 -3.28 12.53
N LEU A 208 -24.01 -2.69 11.53
CA LEU A 208 -24.59 -3.42 10.41
C LEU A 208 -23.55 -3.97 9.43
N LEU A 209 -22.38 -3.32 9.32
CA LEU A 209 -21.28 -3.69 8.42
C LEU A 209 -20.39 -4.81 8.99
N SER A 210 -21.02 -5.91 9.43
CA SER A 210 -20.30 -7.09 9.92
C SER A 210 -19.32 -7.64 8.87
N ASN A 211 -18.17 -8.16 9.31
CA ASN A 211 -17.13 -8.67 8.40
C ASN A 211 -17.66 -9.73 7.42
N ALA A 212 -18.56 -10.62 7.87
CA ALA A 212 -19.13 -11.67 7.03
C ALA A 212 -19.98 -11.14 5.87
N VAL A 213 -20.71 -10.03 6.06
CA VAL A 213 -21.50 -9.39 4.98
C VAL A 213 -20.57 -8.65 4.02
N VAL A 214 -19.56 -7.96 4.56
CA VAL A 214 -18.65 -7.11 3.79
C VAL A 214 -17.72 -7.94 2.88
N GLU A 215 -17.26 -9.10 3.34
CA GLU A 215 -16.36 -9.98 2.58
C GLU A 215 -17.01 -10.68 1.37
N ASN A 216 -18.35 -10.72 1.31
CA ASN A 216 -19.09 -11.44 0.27
C ASN A 216 -20.00 -10.53 -0.57
N LEU A 217 -19.77 -9.22 -0.56
CA LEU A 217 -20.62 -8.26 -1.29
C LEU A 217 -20.68 -8.54 -2.80
N ASP A 218 -19.56 -8.95 -3.39
CA ASP A 218 -19.41 -9.27 -4.81
C ASP A 218 -20.20 -10.52 -5.24
N LEU A 219 -20.59 -11.36 -4.28
CA LEU A 219 -21.35 -12.59 -4.51
C LEU A 219 -22.87 -12.39 -4.39
N LEU A 220 -23.33 -11.21 -3.97
CA LEU A 220 -24.76 -10.94 -3.75
C LEU A 220 -25.53 -10.90 -5.08
N LYS A 221 -26.78 -11.39 -5.02
CA LYS A 221 -27.69 -11.42 -6.17
C LYS A 221 -28.79 -10.38 -6.01
N ALA A 222 -29.07 -9.64 -7.08
CA ALA A 222 -30.19 -8.72 -7.12
C ALA A 222 -31.52 -9.49 -6.95
N PRO A 223 -32.45 -9.04 -6.08
CA PRO A 223 -33.75 -9.69 -5.92
C PRO A 223 -34.65 -9.60 -7.15
N THR A 224 -34.51 -8.53 -7.92
CA THR A 224 -35.27 -8.25 -9.14
C THR A 224 -34.34 -7.69 -10.22
N ASP A 225 -34.84 -7.61 -11.46
CA ASP A 225 -34.10 -7.11 -12.63
C ASP A 225 -34.75 -5.89 -13.30
N LYS A 226 -35.54 -5.11 -12.55
CA LYS A 226 -36.27 -3.93 -13.05
C LYS A 226 -35.34 -2.92 -13.72
N ARG A 227 -34.10 -2.76 -13.23
CA ARG A 227 -33.09 -1.91 -13.86
C ARG A 227 -32.79 -2.28 -15.31
N LEU A 228 -32.92 -3.56 -15.69
CA LEU A 228 -32.62 -4.04 -17.05
C LEU A 228 -33.67 -3.61 -18.08
N TYR A 229 -34.85 -3.18 -17.62
CA TYR A 229 -35.95 -2.71 -18.48
C TYR A 229 -36.53 -1.37 -18.00
N ASP A 230 -35.68 -0.53 -17.40
CA ASP A 230 -35.98 0.86 -16.99
C ASP A 230 -37.10 0.99 -15.93
N GLY A 231 -37.36 -0.07 -15.18
CA GLY A 231 -38.33 -0.10 -14.07
C GLY A 231 -37.75 0.31 -12.71
N ALA A 232 -36.43 0.51 -12.62
CA ALA A 232 -35.73 0.99 -11.43
C ALA A 232 -34.35 1.58 -11.82
N ALA A 233 -33.79 2.45 -10.98
CA ALA A 233 -32.40 2.89 -11.15
C ALA A 233 -31.42 1.76 -10.84
N HIS A 234 -30.27 1.74 -11.50
CA HIS A 234 -29.15 0.88 -11.13
C HIS A 234 -28.56 1.39 -9.81
N ALA A 235 -28.36 0.50 -8.85
CA ALA A 235 -27.72 0.79 -7.58
C ALA A 235 -26.51 -0.10 -7.32
N THR A 236 -25.52 0.44 -6.61
CA THR A 236 -24.36 -0.29 -6.08
C THR A 236 -24.12 0.12 -4.64
N LEU A 237 -23.65 -0.84 -3.83
CA LEU A 237 -23.11 -0.60 -2.50
C LEU A 237 -21.62 -0.96 -2.50
N SER A 238 -20.78 -0.04 -2.07
CA SER A 238 -19.34 -0.25 -1.93
C SER A 238 -18.89 0.04 -0.50
N VAL A 239 -17.98 -0.79 0.01
CA VAL A 239 -17.33 -0.60 1.30
C VAL A 239 -15.83 -0.47 1.06
N ILE A 240 -15.29 0.67 1.47
CA ILE A 240 -13.86 0.96 1.44
C ILE A 240 -13.27 0.63 2.81
N LYS A 241 -12.28 -0.26 2.86
CA LYS A 241 -11.47 -0.57 4.04
C LYS A 241 -10.00 -0.36 3.67
N GLY A 242 -9.46 0.80 4.00
CA GLY A 242 -8.11 1.16 3.58
C GLY A 242 -8.01 1.27 2.06
N ASP A 243 -7.19 0.40 1.45
CA ASP A 243 -7.02 0.32 0.00
C ASP A 243 -7.95 -0.70 -0.68
N VAL A 244 -8.74 -1.47 0.11
CA VAL A 244 -9.65 -2.49 -0.41
C VAL A 244 -11.03 -1.88 -0.65
N VAL A 245 -11.57 -2.07 -1.86
CA VAL A 245 -12.95 -1.73 -2.20
C VAL A 245 -13.70 -3.04 -2.48
N MET A 246 -14.69 -3.34 -1.64
CA MET A 246 -15.62 -4.44 -1.86
C MET A 246 -16.93 -3.84 -2.34
N MET A 247 -17.47 -4.34 -3.46
CA MET A 247 -18.63 -3.75 -4.11
C MET A 247 -19.60 -4.85 -4.56
N THR A 248 -20.88 -4.57 -4.44
CA THR A 248 -21.93 -5.46 -4.94
C THR A 248 -22.02 -5.45 -6.46
N PRO A 249 -22.48 -6.54 -7.09
CA PRO A 249 -23.07 -6.43 -8.41
C PRO A 249 -24.21 -5.40 -8.40
N THR A 250 -24.51 -4.81 -9.56
CA THR A 250 -25.60 -3.82 -9.64
C THR A 250 -26.94 -4.46 -9.29
N PHE A 251 -27.77 -3.79 -8.50
CA PHE A 251 -29.12 -4.20 -8.15
C PHE A 251 -30.12 -3.05 -8.36
N ASP A 252 -31.41 -3.32 -8.16
CA ASP A 252 -32.45 -2.31 -8.35
C ASP A 252 -32.53 -1.37 -7.14
N HIS A 253 -32.41 -0.06 -7.37
CA HIS A 253 -32.67 0.93 -6.32
C HIS A 253 -34.08 0.76 -5.74
N GLY A 254 -34.19 0.81 -4.42
CA GLY A 254 -35.43 0.53 -3.68
C GLY A 254 -35.75 -0.97 -3.49
N THR A 255 -34.94 -1.89 -4.04
CA THR A 255 -35.07 -3.33 -3.80
C THR A 255 -33.67 -3.99 -3.65
N PRO A 256 -32.92 -3.65 -2.60
CA PRO A 256 -31.60 -4.22 -2.35
C PRO A 256 -31.65 -5.71 -2.00
N PRO A 257 -30.55 -6.48 -2.21
CA PRO A 257 -30.38 -7.81 -1.62
C PRO A 257 -30.68 -7.79 -0.11
N LYS A 258 -31.35 -8.84 0.39
CA LYS A 258 -31.85 -8.92 1.77
C LYS A 258 -30.72 -8.78 2.80
N GLU A 259 -29.54 -9.28 2.45
CA GLU A 259 -28.32 -9.25 3.27
C GLU A 259 -27.83 -7.82 3.54
N ILE A 260 -28.13 -6.86 2.67
CA ILE A 260 -27.68 -5.46 2.77
C ILE A 260 -28.83 -4.45 2.89
N GLU A 261 -30.08 -4.91 2.93
CA GLU A 261 -31.26 -4.04 2.97
C GLU A 261 -31.20 -3.04 4.13
N SER A 262 -30.89 -3.51 5.34
CA SER A 262 -30.76 -2.64 6.51
C SER A 262 -29.62 -1.62 6.37
N ILE A 263 -28.53 -1.99 5.69
CA ILE A 263 -27.39 -1.09 5.44
C ILE A 263 -27.80 0.01 4.47
N VAL A 264 -28.42 -0.34 3.34
CA VAL A 264 -28.89 0.61 2.33
C VAL A 264 -29.91 1.57 2.91
N ASN A 265 -30.90 1.06 3.64
CA ASN A 265 -31.92 1.90 4.29
C ASN A 265 -31.29 2.87 5.31
N LYS A 266 -30.27 2.43 6.06
CA LYS A 266 -29.56 3.29 7.00
C LYS A 266 -28.82 4.42 6.28
N ILE A 267 -28.10 4.12 5.20
CA ILE A 267 -27.37 5.13 4.41
C ILE A 267 -28.32 6.18 3.83
N LEU A 268 -29.44 5.74 3.23
CA LEU A 268 -30.45 6.63 2.67
C LEU A 268 -31.06 7.54 3.74
N SER A 269 -31.39 6.98 4.91
CA SER A 269 -31.89 7.77 6.04
C SER A 269 -30.88 8.81 6.52
N MET A 270 -29.59 8.44 6.61
CA MET A 270 -28.52 9.38 6.99
C MET A 270 -28.39 10.54 5.98
N ALA A 271 -28.45 10.26 4.69
CA ALA A 271 -28.41 11.28 3.64
C ALA A 271 -29.64 12.21 3.66
N GLU A 272 -30.84 11.65 3.86
CA GLU A 272 -32.07 12.43 3.97
C GLU A 272 -32.04 13.37 5.18
N ILE A 273 -31.54 12.90 6.34
CA ILE A 273 -31.41 13.73 7.54
C ILE A 273 -30.37 14.84 7.31
N ALA A 274 -29.22 14.51 6.71
CA ALA A 274 -28.14 15.45 6.45
C ALA A 274 -28.57 16.62 5.55
N THR A 275 -29.34 16.33 4.49
CA THR A 275 -29.82 17.35 3.53
C THR A 275 -30.92 18.27 4.07
N LYS A 276 -31.51 17.93 5.22
CA LYS A 276 -32.58 18.72 5.87
C LYS A 276 -32.07 19.65 6.98
N GLN A 277 -30.78 19.59 7.32
CA GLN A 277 -30.11 20.48 8.28
C GLN A 277 -29.68 21.79 7.61
#